data_AF-A0A0P0RCD1-F1
#
_entry.id   AF-A0A0P0RCD1-F1
#
_cell.length_a   1.000
_cell.length_b   1.000
_cell.length_c   1.000
_cell.angle_alpha   90.00
_cell.angle_beta   90.00
_cell.angle_gamma   90.00
#
_symmetry.space_group_name_H-M   'P 1'
#
loop_
_entity.id
_entity.type
_entity.pdbx_description
1 polymer ?
#
loop_
_entity_poly.entity_id
_entity_poly.type
_entity_poly.pdbx_seq_one_letter_code
_entity_poly.pdbx_strand_id
1 'polypeptide(L)'
;MTDADEYSLDAVVDDARLGNDPSPEYMERVHVLDNVVRDCMFVSQRYAGIRAPSSRHYYASVLFTALITRGVSLISLIPHSPWASKVIEHWDYASATGIVRTMLELRLAFYYLCVDECSADEWQCRWNLFNLHDCVSRRRLFEARGAEQAELDAFEMQAEELRSRLRGNAFFGNLPASQQRKLLHGQTAYLLSLEDIGEKAGVDKGTFRFLYVLFSSHVHGLPMSFYRIGAGDEERGRGLPSPVEERYTSLCLSSASSLLVRTRDEVHTLFKEFARPPNEPNTEGKERVEADVPDANALPVGHSIDLVTTDTIRIEVTRTRSNAVDVTYYYRPTNEAVLKRSDSEDGGTVLHSFDATFWTVIVNGGPATGRMLEGIETKRLAFKVNADTRTLSFKMELDATEATPP
;
A
#
# COMPACT_ATOMS: atom_id res chain seq x y z
N MET A 1 28.55 41.92 14.40
CA MET A 1 27.64 41.38 13.38
C MET A 1 27.72 39.88 13.52
N THR A 2 26.67 39.28 14.06
CA THR A 2 26.58 37.84 14.30
C THR A 2 26.21 37.15 12.99
N ASP A 3 26.92 36.06 12.65
CA ASP A 3 26.74 35.18 11.47
C ASP A 3 25.38 34.46 11.42
N ALA A 4 24.28 35.13 11.78
CA ALA A 4 22.95 34.56 11.80
C ALA A 4 22.32 34.49 10.39
N ASP A 5 22.74 35.35 9.45
CA ASP A 5 22.21 35.38 8.08
C ASP A 5 22.89 34.34 7.15
N GLU A 6 24.10 33.86 7.49
CA GLU A 6 24.88 32.93 6.65
C GLU A 6 24.30 31.50 6.63
N TYR A 7 23.39 31.18 7.56
CA TYR A 7 22.70 29.89 7.67
C TYR A 7 21.16 30.03 7.59
N SER A 8 20.66 31.10 6.96
CA SER A 8 19.21 31.20 6.71
C SER A 8 18.73 30.06 5.81
N LEU A 9 17.48 29.63 5.98
CA LEU A 9 16.87 28.54 5.19
C LEU A 9 16.93 28.85 3.69
N ASP A 10 16.71 30.11 3.34
CA ASP A 10 16.76 30.60 1.96
C ASP A 10 18.19 30.53 1.39
N ALA A 11 19.20 30.89 2.17
CA ALA A 11 20.61 30.77 1.76
C ALA A 11 21.02 29.30 1.54
N VAL A 12 20.51 28.37 2.36
CA VAL A 12 20.75 26.93 2.16
C VAL A 12 20.07 26.42 0.89
N VAL A 13 18.84 26.85 0.62
CA VAL A 13 18.08 26.48 -0.60
C VAL A 13 18.78 26.99 -1.86
N ASP A 14 19.25 28.24 -1.84
CA ASP A 14 19.95 28.87 -2.97
C ASP A 14 21.29 28.17 -3.28
N ASP A 15 22.00 27.67 -2.25
CA ASP A 15 23.28 26.97 -2.43
C ASP A 15 23.11 25.45 -2.67
N ALA A 16 21.96 24.86 -2.34
CA ALA A 16 21.75 23.41 -2.33
C ALA A 16 21.78 22.74 -3.72
N ARG A 17 21.87 23.49 -4.82
CA ARG A 17 21.92 22.98 -6.20
C ARG A 17 20.88 21.86 -6.42
N LEU A 18 19.63 22.19 -6.14
CA LEU A 18 18.49 21.26 -6.05
C LEU A 18 18.12 20.51 -7.33
N GLY A 19 18.92 20.63 -8.40
CA GLY A 19 18.73 19.93 -9.67
C GLY A 19 17.52 20.39 -10.47
N ASN A 20 17.18 19.61 -11.49
CA ASN A 20 15.98 19.80 -12.29
C ASN A 20 14.78 19.09 -11.65
N ASP A 21 13.58 19.42 -12.13
CA ASP A 21 12.38 18.66 -11.84
C ASP A 21 12.56 17.17 -12.16
N PRO A 22 11.93 16.27 -11.37
CA PRO A 22 11.99 14.84 -11.62
C PRO A 22 11.37 14.47 -12.97
N SER A 23 11.80 13.34 -13.54
CA SER A 23 11.22 12.86 -14.79
C SER A 23 9.72 12.53 -14.66
N PRO A 24 8.94 12.62 -15.77
CA PRO A 24 7.57 12.14 -15.80
C PRO A 24 7.44 10.66 -15.39
N GLU A 25 8.40 9.83 -15.80
CA GLU A 25 8.44 8.40 -15.45
C GLU A 25 8.60 8.19 -13.94
N TYR A 26 9.42 8.99 -13.27
CA TYR A 26 9.54 8.96 -11.81
C TYR A 26 8.22 9.34 -11.14
N MET A 27 7.62 10.45 -11.55
CA MET A 27 6.35 10.93 -10.98
C MET A 27 5.22 9.92 -11.17
N GLU A 28 5.18 9.22 -12.31
CA GLU A 28 4.26 8.09 -12.50
C GLU A 28 4.45 7.02 -11.41
N ARG A 29 5.69 6.65 -11.07
CA ARG A 29 5.95 5.67 -9.99
C ARG A 29 5.54 6.18 -8.61
N VAL A 30 5.69 7.48 -8.35
CA VAL A 30 5.20 8.12 -7.11
C VAL A 30 3.69 7.96 -7.01
N HIS A 31 2.96 8.35 -8.06
CA HIS A 31 1.49 8.24 -8.10
C HIS A 31 0.99 6.80 -8.01
N VAL A 32 1.68 5.86 -8.66
CA VAL A 32 1.34 4.43 -8.55
C VAL A 32 1.47 3.96 -7.09
N LEU A 33 2.58 4.27 -6.41
CA LEU A 33 2.75 3.84 -5.03
C LEU A 33 1.73 4.52 -4.10
N ASP A 34 1.47 5.81 -4.26
CA ASP A 34 0.45 6.56 -3.50
C ASP A 34 -0.91 5.85 -3.59
N ASN A 35 -1.39 5.61 -4.81
CA ASN A 35 -2.67 4.94 -5.07
C ASN A 35 -2.70 3.52 -4.46
N VAL A 36 -1.64 2.74 -4.65
CA VAL A 36 -1.55 1.37 -4.14
C VAL A 36 -1.56 1.34 -2.61
N VAL A 37 -0.85 2.25 -1.95
CA VAL A 37 -0.83 2.33 -0.48
C VAL A 37 -2.22 2.68 0.06
N ARG A 38 -2.91 3.68 -0.52
CA ARG A 38 -4.29 4.04 -0.12
C ARG A 38 -5.26 2.88 -0.29
N ASP A 39 -5.18 2.19 -1.41
CA ASP A 39 -6.04 1.03 -1.67
C ASP A 39 -5.75 -0.12 -0.71
N CYS A 40 -4.47 -0.41 -0.42
CA CYS A 40 -4.12 -1.43 0.57
C CYS A 40 -4.62 -1.07 1.98
N MET A 41 -4.54 0.20 2.38
CA MET A 41 -5.13 0.70 3.63
C MET A 41 -6.64 0.47 3.66
N PHE A 42 -7.33 0.78 2.57
CA PHE A 42 -8.77 0.56 2.45
C PHE A 42 -9.15 -0.92 2.58
N VAL A 43 -8.45 -1.81 1.85
CA VAL A 43 -8.65 -3.27 1.95
C VAL A 43 -8.38 -3.77 3.37
N SER A 44 -7.32 -3.28 4.03
CA SER A 44 -7.03 -3.64 5.42
C SER A 44 -8.15 -3.23 6.37
N GLN A 45 -8.66 -1.99 6.24
CA GLN A 45 -9.78 -1.49 7.04
C GLN A 45 -11.09 -2.24 6.79
N ARG A 46 -11.37 -2.62 5.53
CA ARG A 46 -12.57 -3.39 5.16
C ARG A 46 -12.70 -4.70 5.94
N TYR A 47 -11.57 -5.33 6.26
CA TYR A 47 -11.53 -6.58 7.02
C TYR A 47 -11.27 -6.39 8.51
N ALA A 48 -11.15 -5.14 8.98
CA ALA A 48 -10.93 -4.85 10.38
C ALA A 48 -12.14 -5.28 11.24
N GLY A 49 -11.84 -5.76 12.45
CA GLY A 49 -12.87 -6.23 13.40
C GLY A 49 -13.51 -7.58 13.05
N ILE A 50 -13.11 -8.23 11.96
CA ILE A 50 -13.46 -9.64 11.71
C ILE A 50 -12.61 -10.51 12.63
N ARG A 51 -13.25 -11.37 13.42
CA ARG A 51 -12.53 -12.35 14.23
C ARG A 51 -11.82 -13.33 13.29
N ALA A 52 -10.50 -13.44 13.41
CA ALA A 52 -9.71 -14.34 12.59
C ALA A 52 -10.21 -15.80 12.72
N PRO A 53 -10.64 -16.46 11.61
CA PRO A 53 -11.14 -17.83 11.64
C PRO A 53 -10.08 -18.87 11.99
N SER A 54 -8.81 -18.56 11.71
CA SER A 54 -7.67 -19.39 12.05
C SER A 54 -6.43 -18.54 12.30
N SER A 55 -5.38 -19.14 12.87
CA SER A 55 -4.08 -18.49 13.06
C SER A 55 -3.52 -17.97 11.73
N ARG A 56 -3.73 -18.70 10.64
CA ARG A 56 -3.33 -18.28 9.29
C ARG A 56 -3.93 -16.93 8.91
N HIS A 57 -5.24 -16.73 9.14
CA HIS A 57 -5.90 -15.45 8.89
C HIS A 57 -5.39 -14.36 9.82
N TYR A 58 -5.20 -14.66 11.11
CA TYR A 58 -4.67 -13.68 12.05
C TYR A 58 -3.31 -13.12 11.57
N TYR A 59 -2.36 -14.01 11.23
CA TYR A 59 -1.05 -13.58 10.76
C TYR A 59 -1.07 -12.95 9.37
N ALA A 60 -2.00 -13.35 8.49
CA ALA A 60 -2.21 -12.65 7.22
C ALA A 60 -2.54 -11.17 7.45
N SER A 61 -3.43 -10.87 8.40
CA SER A 61 -3.79 -9.50 8.77
C SER A 61 -2.61 -8.74 9.40
N VAL A 62 -1.86 -9.37 10.31
CA VAL A 62 -0.69 -8.76 10.96
C VAL A 62 0.41 -8.42 9.95
N LEU A 63 0.77 -9.38 9.10
CA LEU A 63 1.84 -9.22 8.10
C LEU A 63 1.44 -8.22 7.00
N PHE A 64 0.18 -8.23 6.57
CA PHE A 64 -0.32 -7.23 5.61
C PHE A 64 -0.31 -5.83 6.20
N THR A 65 -0.76 -5.67 7.45
CA THR A 65 -0.68 -4.38 8.17
C THR A 65 0.78 -3.92 8.25
N ALA A 66 1.69 -4.81 8.65
CA ALA A 66 3.11 -4.50 8.71
C ALA A 66 3.65 -4.07 7.34
N LEU A 67 3.25 -4.72 6.24
CA LEU A 67 3.66 -4.35 4.88
C LEU A 67 3.16 -2.95 4.50
N ILE A 68 1.89 -2.63 4.79
CA ILE A 68 1.30 -1.31 4.55
C ILE A 68 2.04 -0.23 5.31
N THR A 69 2.39 -0.45 6.59
CA THR A 69 3.11 0.59 7.34
C THR A 69 4.46 0.92 6.72
N ARG A 70 5.15 -0.05 6.10
CA ARG A 70 6.39 0.21 5.35
C ARG A 70 6.13 0.95 4.04
N GLY A 71 5.02 0.64 3.36
CA GLY A 71 4.54 1.42 2.21
C GLY A 71 4.30 2.89 2.56
N VAL A 72 3.64 3.16 3.69
CA VAL A 72 3.43 4.53 4.23
C VAL A 72 4.76 5.21 4.55
N SER A 73 5.69 4.52 5.21
CA SER A 73 7.03 5.08 5.47
C SER A 73 7.79 5.40 4.19
N LEU A 74 7.75 4.51 3.19
CA LEU A 74 8.41 4.70 1.91
C LEU A 74 7.84 5.90 1.16
N ILE A 75 6.51 5.96 0.98
CA ILE A 75 5.89 7.08 0.26
C ILE A 75 6.10 8.40 1.00
N SER A 76 6.17 8.42 2.33
CA SER A 76 6.49 9.66 3.07
C SER A 76 7.94 10.12 2.87
N LEU A 77 8.86 9.17 2.68
CA LEU A 77 10.29 9.44 2.56
C LEU A 77 10.68 9.96 1.18
N ILE A 78 10.09 9.43 0.11
CA ILE A 78 10.54 9.70 -1.27
C ILE A 78 10.26 11.14 -1.74
N PRO A 79 11.12 11.69 -2.62
CA PRO A 79 10.96 13.02 -3.17
C PRO A 79 9.61 13.30 -3.85
N HIS A 80 9.08 14.51 -3.70
CA HIS A 80 7.86 14.99 -4.36
C HIS A 80 6.59 14.19 -4.01
N SER A 81 6.62 13.46 -2.90
CA SER A 81 5.46 12.74 -2.39
C SER A 81 4.44 13.69 -1.78
N PRO A 82 3.13 13.49 -2.03
CA PRO A 82 2.08 14.28 -1.39
C PRO A 82 1.88 13.95 0.10
N TRP A 83 2.58 12.95 0.64
CA TRP A 83 2.40 12.49 2.03
C TRP A 83 3.24 13.25 3.05
N ALA A 84 4.18 14.08 2.60
CA ALA A 84 5.03 14.87 3.47
C ALA A 84 5.37 16.21 2.81
N SER A 85 5.13 17.31 3.54
CA SER A 85 5.60 18.64 3.12
C SER A 85 7.08 18.78 3.46
N LYS A 86 7.93 18.98 2.46
CA LYS A 86 9.38 19.14 2.62
C LYS A 86 9.81 20.48 2.06
N VAL A 87 10.68 21.17 2.79
CA VAL A 87 11.31 22.41 2.30
C VAL A 87 12.33 22.09 1.22
N ILE A 88 13.11 21.03 1.44
CA ILE A 88 14.12 20.53 0.51
C ILE A 88 13.84 19.05 0.29
N GLU A 89 13.77 18.66 -0.98
CA GLU A 89 13.61 17.27 -1.35
C GLU A 89 14.92 16.50 -1.12
N HIS A 90 14.81 15.38 -0.41
CA HIS A 90 15.97 14.55 -0.08
C HIS A 90 15.97 13.27 -0.91
N TRP A 91 16.94 13.18 -1.82
CA TRP A 91 17.13 12.01 -2.68
C TRP A 91 18.08 11.01 -2.03
N ASP A 92 17.49 9.97 -1.43
CA ASP A 92 18.21 8.87 -0.80
C ASP A 92 17.58 7.53 -1.15
N TYR A 93 17.97 7.00 -2.31
CA TYR A 93 17.53 5.67 -2.72
C TYR A 93 18.04 4.58 -1.73
N ALA A 94 19.13 4.79 -0.99
CA ALA A 94 19.67 3.78 -0.08
C ALA A 94 18.70 3.53 1.08
N SER A 95 18.15 4.58 1.70
CA SER A 95 17.08 4.42 2.70
C SER A 95 15.83 3.77 2.10
N ALA A 96 15.44 4.13 0.87
CA ALA A 96 14.32 3.49 0.17
C ALA A 96 14.56 1.97 0.00
N THR A 97 15.78 1.55 -0.41
CA THR A 97 16.12 0.13 -0.54
C THR A 97 16.05 -0.62 0.80
N GLY A 98 16.42 0.03 1.91
CA GLY A 98 16.28 -0.54 3.25
C GLY A 98 14.81 -0.82 3.60
N ILE A 99 13.91 0.12 3.31
CA ILE A 99 12.47 -0.08 3.54
C ILE A 99 11.93 -1.19 2.63
N VAL A 100 12.20 -1.12 1.32
CA VAL A 100 11.71 -2.12 0.36
C VAL A 100 12.27 -3.51 0.65
N ARG A 101 13.48 -3.61 1.21
CA ARG A 101 14.01 -4.89 1.68
C ARG A 101 13.10 -5.55 2.70
N THR A 102 12.68 -4.79 3.71
CA THR A 102 11.80 -5.31 4.75
C THR A 102 10.41 -5.62 4.18
N MET A 103 9.93 -4.87 3.19
CA MET A 103 8.69 -5.17 2.47
C MET A 103 8.77 -6.51 1.72
N LEU A 104 9.89 -6.78 1.05
CA LEU A 104 10.12 -8.04 0.37
C LEU A 104 10.07 -9.21 1.37
N GLU A 105 10.79 -9.13 2.48
CA GLU A 105 10.79 -10.21 3.49
C GLU A 105 9.43 -10.41 4.14
N LEU A 106 8.68 -9.33 4.42
CA LEU A 106 7.30 -9.41 4.90
C LEU A 106 6.37 -10.08 3.89
N ARG A 107 6.51 -9.76 2.60
CA ARG A 107 5.77 -10.43 1.52
C ARG A 107 6.07 -11.92 1.47
N LEU A 108 7.34 -12.32 1.61
CA LEU A 108 7.74 -13.73 1.61
C LEU A 108 7.16 -14.47 2.82
N ALA A 109 7.24 -13.87 4.02
CA ALA A 109 6.63 -14.43 5.22
C ALA A 109 5.12 -14.59 5.08
N PHE A 110 4.45 -13.55 4.54
CA PHE A 110 3.02 -13.56 4.26
C PHE A 110 2.67 -14.70 3.32
N TYR A 111 3.33 -14.80 2.16
CA TYR A 111 3.08 -15.86 1.20
C TYR A 111 3.27 -17.24 1.83
N TYR A 112 4.43 -17.45 2.46
CA TYR A 112 4.86 -18.75 2.97
C TYR A 112 3.98 -19.31 4.09
N LEU A 113 3.47 -18.43 4.97
CA LEU A 113 2.64 -18.83 6.10
C LEU A 113 1.14 -18.77 5.76
N CYS A 114 0.72 -17.83 4.92
CA CYS A 114 -0.68 -17.47 4.76
C CYS A 114 -1.30 -17.93 3.45
N VAL A 115 -0.52 -18.06 2.38
CA VAL A 115 -1.03 -18.30 1.02
C VAL A 115 -0.58 -19.65 0.46
N ASP A 116 0.70 -19.99 0.62
CA ASP A 116 1.26 -21.25 0.08
C ASP A 116 0.51 -22.45 0.66
N GLU A 117 -0.15 -23.19 -0.24
CA GLU A 117 -0.91 -24.37 0.11
C GLU A 117 0.04 -25.47 0.58
N CYS A 118 -0.29 -26.07 1.73
CA CYS A 118 0.48 -27.14 2.32
C CYS A 118 -0.41 -27.95 3.27
N SER A 119 0.07 -29.12 3.68
CA SER A 119 -0.63 -29.94 4.67
C SER A 119 -0.70 -29.24 6.03
N ALA A 120 -1.65 -29.63 6.88
CA ALA A 120 -1.75 -29.10 8.24
C ALA A 120 -0.48 -29.36 9.05
N ASP A 121 0.11 -30.55 8.93
CA ASP A 121 1.36 -30.90 9.62
C ASP A 121 2.53 -30.03 9.15
N GLU A 122 2.64 -29.79 7.84
CA GLU A 122 3.66 -28.90 7.30
C GLU A 122 3.45 -27.46 7.80
N TRP A 123 2.21 -26.94 7.77
CA TRP A 123 1.93 -25.60 8.27
C TRP A 123 2.30 -25.45 9.75
N GLN A 124 1.97 -26.44 10.60
CA GLN A 124 2.37 -26.45 12.00
C GLN A 124 3.90 -26.52 12.17
N CYS A 125 4.60 -27.27 11.31
CA CYS A 125 6.06 -27.29 11.29
C CYS A 125 6.63 -25.89 10.95
N ARG A 126 6.15 -25.26 9.87
CA ARG A 126 6.55 -23.91 9.46
C ARG A 126 6.32 -22.90 10.58
N TRP A 127 5.15 -22.97 11.21
CA TRP A 127 4.77 -22.07 12.29
C TRP A 127 5.64 -22.23 13.54
N ASN A 128 5.86 -23.46 14.02
CA ASN A 128 6.71 -23.71 15.18
C ASN A 128 8.17 -23.30 14.92
N LEU A 129 8.67 -23.48 13.70
CA LEU A 129 10.01 -23.01 13.31
C LEU A 129 10.12 -21.48 13.37
N PHE A 130 9.10 -20.76 12.87
CA PHE A 130 9.05 -19.30 12.90
C PHE A 130 9.08 -18.78 14.34
N ASN A 131 8.32 -19.40 15.25
CA ASN A 131 8.32 -19.05 16.67
C ASN A 131 9.62 -19.43 17.37
N LEU A 132 10.24 -20.57 17.02
CA LEU A 132 11.53 -20.95 17.59
C LEU A 132 12.60 -19.93 17.21
N HIS A 133 12.56 -19.43 15.98
CA HIS A 133 13.45 -18.39 15.52
C HIS A 133 13.27 -17.07 16.28
N ASP A 134 12.03 -16.61 16.47
CA ASP A 134 11.74 -15.41 17.28
C ASP A 134 12.23 -15.58 18.72
N CYS A 135 11.93 -16.72 19.35
CA CYS A 135 12.32 -17.01 20.73
C CYS A 135 13.85 -17.01 20.92
N VAL A 136 14.59 -17.69 20.03
CA VAL A 136 16.07 -17.72 20.08
C VAL A 136 16.66 -16.34 19.78
N SER A 137 16.05 -15.57 18.87
CA SER A 137 16.51 -14.22 18.53
C SER A 137 16.28 -13.23 19.67
N ARG A 138 15.12 -13.30 20.34
CA ARG A 138 14.82 -12.49 21.53
C ARG A 138 15.74 -12.83 22.69
N ARG A 139 15.99 -14.11 22.95
CA ARG A 139 16.96 -14.52 23.98
C ARG A 139 18.33 -13.87 23.75
N ARG A 140 18.85 -13.94 22.52
CA ARG A 140 20.14 -13.31 22.14
C ARG A 140 20.12 -11.78 22.30
N LEU A 141 19.02 -11.14 21.91
CA LEU A 141 18.84 -9.69 22.05
C LEU A 141 18.89 -9.27 23.52
N PHE A 142 18.18 -10.00 24.39
CA PHE A 142 18.09 -9.69 25.81
C PHE A 142 19.39 -10.03 26.55
N GLU A 143 20.06 -11.13 26.16
CA GLU A 143 21.40 -11.47 26.62
C GLU A 143 22.41 -10.36 26.31
N ALA A 144 22.40 -9.83 25.08
CA ALA A 144 23.27 -8.72 24.69
C ALA A 144 23.01 -7.42 25.46
N ARG A 145 21.78 -7.23 25.98
CA ARG A 145 21.41 -6.10 26.85
C ARG A 145 21.76 -6.34 28.33
N GLY A 146 22.23 -7.53 28.69
CA GLY A 146 22.51 -7.90 30.09
C GLY A 146 21.25 -8.19 30.91
N ALA A 147 20.24 -8.81 30.30
CA ALA A 147 19.05 -9.29 31.02
C ALA A 147 19.38 -10.29 32.14
N GLU A 148 18.50 -10.38 33.14
CA GLU A 148 18.65 -11.31 34.25
C GLU A 148 18.51 -12.77 33.80
N GLN A 149 19.20 -13.69 34.50
CA GLN A 149 19.19 -15.12 34.13
C GLN A 149 17.77 -15.70 34.09
N ALA A 150 16.88 -15.29 35.00
CA ALA A 150 15.50 -15.77 35.03
C ALA A 150 14.72 -15.43 33.75
N GLU A 151 14.98 -14.28 33.12
CA GLU A 151 14.37 -13.89 31.86
C GLU A 151 14.93 -14.70 30.69
N LEU A 152 16.25 -14.96 30.69
CA LEU A 152 16.89 -15.82 29.68
C LEU A 152 16.40 -17.27 29.78
N ASP A 153 16.21 -17.78 31.00
CA ASP A 153 15.68 -19.11 31.26
C ASP A 153 14.23 -19.24 30.78
N ALA A 154 13.41 -18.19 30.91
CA ALA A 154 12.05 -18.17 30.38
C ALA A 154 12.01 -18.36 28.85
N PHE A 155 12.91 -17.69 28.12
CA PHE A 155 13.04 -17.91 26.68
C PHE A 155 13.57 -19.31 26.35
N GLU A 156 14.50 -19.87 27.12
CA GLU A 156 15.00 -21.23 26.85
C GLU A 156 13.92 -22.30 27.11
N MET A 157 13.11 -22.13 28.16
CA MET A 157 11.95 -23.01 28.41
C MET A 157 10.96 -22.98 27.24
N GLN A 158 10.64 -21.79 26.73
CA GLN A 158 9.77 -21.64 25.56
C GLN A 158 10.40 -22.23 24.29
N ALA A 159 11.71 -22.05 24.08
CA ALA A 159 12.42 -22.63 22.95
C ALA A 159 12.39 -24.16 22.99
N GLU A 160 12.59 -24.77 24.16
CA GLU A 160 12.55 -26.24 24.29
C GLU A 160 11.14 -26.81 24.09
N GLU A 161 10.11 -26.07 24.53
CA GLU A 161 8.71 -26.42 24.24
C GLU A 161 8.45 -26.46 22.73
N LEU A 162 8.91 -25.46 21.98
CA LEU A 162 8.81 -25.40 20.52
C LEU A 162 9.64 -26.51 19.84
N ARG A 163 10.83 -26.83 20.35
CA ARG A 163 11.63 -27.97 19.88
C ARG A 163 10.90 -29.30 20.10
N SER A 164 10.21 -29.45 21.24
CA SER A 164 9.39 -30.63 21.52
C SER A 164 8.24 -30.76 20.52
N ARG A 165 7.50 -29.68 20.24
CA ARG A 165 6.46 -29.66 19.19
C ARG A 165 6.99 -30.04 17.81
N LEU A 166 8.16 -29.52 17.43
CA LEU A 166 8.81 -29.88 16.17
C LEU A 166 9.16 -31.37 16.12
N ARG A 167 9.77 -31.93 17.18
CA ARG A 167 10.11 -33.37 17.24
C ARG A 167 8.86 -34.26 17.17
N GLY A 168 7.73 -33.81 17.70
CA GLY A 168 6.44 -34.51 17.64
C GLY A 168 5.66 -34.33 16.34
N ASN A 169 6.10 -33.48 15.41
CA ASN A 169 5.39 -33.19 14.17
C ASN A 169 5.75 -34.22 13.08
N ALA A 170 4.73 -34.80 12.44
CA ALA A 170 4.90 -35.87 11.44
C ALA A 170 5.68 -35.41 10.20
N PHE A 171 5.42 -34.18 9.72
CA PHE A 171 6.15 -33.61 8.59
C PHE A 171 7.63 -33.40 8.93
N PHE A 172 7.92 -32.84 10.11
CA PHE A 172 9.29 -32.61 10.58
C PHE A 172 10.08 -33.92 10.74
N GLY A 173 9.45 -34.96 11.27
CA GLY A 173 10.06 -36.28 11.46
C GLY A 173 10.53 -36.93 10.15
N ASN A 174 9.90 -36.58 9.02
CA ASN A 174 10.27 -37.07 7.69
C ASN A 174 11.41 -36.28 7.02
N LEU A 175 11.83 -35.15 7.60
CA LEU A 175 12.97 -34.39 7.07
C LEU A 175 14.29 -35.15 7.28
N PRO A 176 15.33 -34.94 6.45
CA PRO A 176 16.66 -35.48 6.70
C PRO A 176 17.19 -35.10 8.10
N ALA A 177 17.81 -36.05 8.79
CA ALA A 177 18.29 -35.84 10.17
C ALA A 177 19.28 -34.66 10.30
N SER A 178 20.06 -34.37 9.27
CA SER A 178 20.94 -33.19 9.21
C SER A 178 20.14 -31.88 9.20
N GLN A 179 19.06 -31.83 8.42
CA GLN A 179 18.17 -30.68 8.35
C GLN A 179 17.42 -30.50 9.65
N GLN A 180 16.88 -31.57 10.25
CA GLN A 180 16.23 -31.51 11.55
C GLN A 180 17.14 -30.87 12.62
N ARG A 181 18.39 -31.35 12.73
CA ARG A 181 19.37 -30.78 13.68
C ARG A 181 19.61 -29.28 13.46
N LYS A 182 19.75 -28.86 12.19
CA LYS A 182 19.94 -27.44 11.84
C LYS A 182 18.74 -26.59 12.24
N LEU A 183 17.52 -27.07 11.97
CA LEU A 183 16.27 -26.36 12.25
C LEU A 183 16.01 -26.22 13.76
N LEU A 184 16.31 -27.25 14.55
CA LEU A 184 16.15 -27.21 16.02
C LEU A 184 17.09 -26.20 16.71
N HIS A 185 18.12 -25.71 16.01
CA HIS A 185 18.98 -24.66 16.54
C HIS A 185 18.31 -23.27 16.52
N GLY A 186 17.22 -23.09 15.76
CA GLY A 186 16.43 -21.85 15.75
C GLY A 186 17.07 -20.66 15.03
N GLN A 187 18.14 -20.89 14.27
CA GLN A 187 18.80 -19.81 13.53
C GLN A 187 18.11 -19.42 12.21
N THR A 188 17.20 -20.25 11.71
CA THR A 188 16.42 -19.99 10.49
C THR A 188 14.93 -20.07 10.80
N ALA A 189 14.14 -19.17 10.21
CA ALA A 189 12.69 -19.14 10.32
C ALA A 189 11.99 -19.99 9.24
N TYR A 190 12.70 -20.41 8.19
CA TYR A 190 12.13 -21.02 7.00
C TYR A 190 12.73 -22.40 6.72
N LEU A 191 11.89 -23.32 6.20
CA LEU A 191 12.35 -24.60 5.66
C LEU A 191 12.96 -24.44 4.28
N LEU A 192 12.39 -23.53 3.48
CA LEU A 192 12.83 -23.19 2.13
C LEU A 192 13.78 -22.00 2.16
N SER A 193 14.58 -21.85 1.10
CA SER A 193 15.33 -20.61 0.89
C SER A 193 14.36 -19.46 0.59
N LEU A 194 14.74 -18.23 0.92
CA LEU A 194 13.92 -17.05 0.60
C LEU A 194 13.71 -16.90 -0.92
N GLU A 195 14.69 -17.34 -1.72
CA GLU A 195 14.60 -17.36 -3.18
C GLU A 195 13.54 -18.36 -3.67
N ASP A 196 13.48 -19.57 -3.11
CA ASP A 196 12.45 -20.55 -3.50
C ASP A 196 11.06 -20.09 -3.06
N ILE A 197 10.96 -19.40 -1.92
CA ILE A 197 9.70 -18.77 -1.50
C ILE A 197 9.34 -17.64 -2.47
N GLY A 198 10.31 -16.83 -2.90
CA GLY A 198 10.12 -15.74 -3.86
C GLY A 198 9.63 -16.23 -5.22
N GLU A 199 10.22 -17.31 -5.73
CA GLU A 199 9.78 -17.98 -6.95
C GLU A 199 8.33 -18.45 -6.85
N LYS A 200 7.97 -19.13 -5.75
CA LYS A 200 6.58 -19.52 -5.49
C LYS A 200 5.63 -18.33 -5.37
N ALA A 201 6.08 -17.22 -4.81
CA ALA A 201 5.33 -15.96 -4.73
C ALA A 201 5.28 -15.18 -6.08
N GLY A 202 5.81 -15.79 -7.15
CA GLY A 202 5.75 -15.29 -8.52
C GLY A 202 6.85 -14.29 -8.89
N VAL A 203 7.96 -14.26 -8.17
CA VAL A 203 9.14 -13.44 -8.50
C VAL A 203 10.19 -14.34 -9.14
N ASP A 204 10.56 -14.06 -10.38
CA ASP A 204 11.64 -14.79 -11.08
C ASP A 204 12.93 -14.83 -10.23
N LYS A 205 13.63 -15.97 -10.22
CA LYS A 205 14.85 -16.19 -9.42
C LYS A 205 15.96 -15.20 -9.75
N GLY A 206 16.15 -14.87 -11.03
CA GLY A 206 17.16 -13.89 -11.43
C GLY A 206 16.85 -12.50 -10.87
N THR A 207 15.60 -12.08 -11.02
CA THR A 207 15.07 -10.83 -10.48
C THR A 207 15.18 -10.80 -8.96
N PHE A 208 14.80 -11.88 -8.28
CA PHE A 208 14.90 -12.01 -6.82
C PHE A 208 16.34 -11.82 -6.36
N ARG A 209 17.31 -12.55 -6.94
CA ARG A 209 18.73 -12.44 -6.58
C ARG A 209 19.25 -11.02 -6.74
N PHE A 210 18.93 -10.39 -7.87
CA PHE A 210 19.34 -9.02 -8.14
C PHE A 210 18.80 -8.04 -7.08
N LEU A 211 17.48 -8.03 -6.86
CA LEU A 211 16.84 -7.14 -5.89
C LEU A 211 17.33 -7.42 -4.47
N TYR A 212 17.44 -8.69 -4.09
CA TYR A 212 17.88 -9.10 -2.76
C TYR A 212 19.31 -8.64 -2.48
N VAL A 213 20.24 -8.82 -3.43
CA VAL A 213 21.63 -8.34 -3.29
C VAL A 213 21.67 -6.81 -3.23
N LEU A 214 21.01 -6.12 -4.15
CA LEU A 214 20.96 -4.66 -4.18
C LEU A 214 20.46 -4.10 -2.85
N PHE A 215 19.30 -4.54 -2.40
CA PHE A 215 18.67 -4.04 -1.19
C PHE A 215 19.47 -4.41 0.07
N SER A 216 20.04 -5.62 0.15
CA SER A 216 20.92 -6.01 1.26
C SER A 216 22.17 -5.14 1.36
N SER A 217 22.73 -4.72 0.22
CA SER A 217 23.98 -3.96 0.20
C SER A 217 23.86 -2.62 0.94
N HIS A 218 22.65 -2.06 0.98
CA HIS A 218 22.35 -0.78 1.60
C HIS A 218 21.86 -0.88 3.05
N VAL A 219 21.60 -2.10 3.57
CA VAL A 219 21.26 -2.32 4.98
C VAL A 219 22.51 -2.41 5.86
N HIS A 220 23.59 -3.02 5.36
CA HIS A 220 24.77 -3.35 6.17
C HIS A 220 25.86 -2.28 6.19
N GLY A 221 25.67 -1.14 5.51
CA GLY A 221 26.68 -0.07 5.45
C GLY A 221 28.04 -0.55 4.91
N LEU A 222 28.04 -1.55 4.02
CA LEU A 222 29.26 -2.12 3.44
C LEU A 222 29.73 -1.32 2.21
N PRO A 223 30.97 -1.48 1.72
CA PRO A 223 31.55 -0.66 0.64
C PRO A 223 30.64 -0.37 -0.56
N MET A 224 29.82 -1.32 -0.99
CA MET A 224 28.86 -1.14 -2.09
C MET A 224 27.86 0.02 -1.85
N SER A 225 27.53 0.30 -0.59
CA SER A 225 26.63 1.38 -0.20
C SER A 225 27.28 2.76 -0.24
N PHE A 226 28.62 2.90 -0.10
CA PHE A 226 29.25 4.22 0.06
C PHE A 226 30.50 4.50 -0.79
N TYR A 227 31.23 3.51 -1.31
CA TYR A 227 32.50 3.73 -2.04
C TYR A 227 32.38 4.59 -3.30
N ARG A 228 31.17 4.69 -3.88
CA ARG A 228 30.91 5.48 -5.09
C ARG A 228 30.10 6.76 -4.81
N ILE A 229 29.99 7.17 -3.54
CA ILE A 229 29.43 8.47 -3.22
C ILE A 229 30.38 9.54 -3.78
N GLY A 230 29.84 10.46 -4.58
CA GLY A 230 30.63 11.56 -5.13
C GLY A 230 31.61 11.19 -6.25
N ALA A 231 31.47 10.01 -6.88
CA ALA A 231 32.41 9.51 -7.88
C ALA A 231 31.78 9.45 -9.28
N GLY A 232 32.35 10.21 -10.24
CA GLY A 232 31.99 10.19 -11.66
C GLY A 232 30.80 11.08 -12.03
N ASP A 233 30.45 11.08 -13.33
CA ASP A 233 29.35 11.89 -13.90
C ASP A 233 27.96 11.36 -13.49
N GLU A 234 27.87 10.12 -13.00
CA GLU A 234 26.67 9.47 -12.47
C GLU A 234 26.68 9.50 -10.93
N GLU A 235 26.75 10.69 -10.36
CA GLU A 235 26.86 10.91 -8.92
C GLU A 235 25.65 10.35 -8.15
N ARG A 236 25.87 9.76 -6.97
CA ARG A 236 24.82 9.22 -6.08
C ARG A 236 25.16 9.41 -4.60
N GLY A 237 24.16 9.31 -3.73
CA GLY A 237 24.30 9.21 -2.28
C GLY A 237 24.67 10.52 -1.56
N ARG A 238 24.43 11.68 -2.20
CA ARG A 238 24.64 13.01 -1.59
C ARG A 238 23.36 13.64 -1.04
N GLY A 239 22.21 12.99 -1.20
CA GLY A 239 20.91 13.59 -0.85
C GLY A 239 20.34 14.51 -1.93
N LEU A 240 20.99 14.62 -3.09
CA LEU A 240 20.64 15.50 -4.20
C LEU A 240 20.14 14.69 -5.40
N PRO A 241 19.26 15.24 -6.25
CA PRO A 241 18.77 14.53 -7.43
C PRO A 241 19.89 14.17 -8.38
N SER A 242 19.81 12.96 -8.93
CA SER A 242 20.65 12.49 -10.02
C SER A 242 19.94 11.40 -10.80
N PRO A 243 20.37 11.10 -12.04
CA PRO A 243 19.81 9.98 -12.80
C PRO A 243 19.90 8.64 -12.06
N VAL A 244 20.90 8.45 -11.20
CA VAL A 244 21.10 7.22 -10.42
C VAL A 244 20.13 7.16 -9.25
N GLU A 245 19.98 8.25 -8.50
CA GLU A 245 18.99 8.38 -7.42
C GLU A 245 17.59 8.12 -7.94
N GLU A 246 17.24 8.73 -9.07
CA GLU A 246 15.92 8.59 -9.67
C GLU A 246 15.64 7.16 -10.15
N ARG A 247 16.59 6.52 -10.86
CA ARG A 247 16.44 5.14 -11.35
C ARG A 247 16.28 4.14 -10.20
N TYR A 248 17.12 4.21 -9.17
CA TYR A 248 17.02 3.27 -8.06
C TYR A 248 15.82 3.53 -7.17
N THR A 249 15.43 4.80 -6.98
CA THR A 249 14.19 5.12 -6.26
C THR A 249 12.98 4.61 -7.05
N SER A 250 12.93 4.82 -8.36
CA SER A 250 11.87 4.29 -9.24
C SER A 250 11.76 2.76 -9.18
N LEU A 251 12.90 2.06 -9.11
CA LEU A 251 12.94 0.60 -8.91
C LEU A 251 12.34 0.20 -7.55
N CYS A 252 12.66 0.95 -6.49
CA CYS A 252 12.10 0.75 -5.16
C CYS A 252 10.57 0.94 -5.15
N LEU A 253 10.08 2.04 -5.73
CA LEU A 253 8.66 2.37 -5.85
C LEU A 253 7.90 1.28 -6.63
N SER A 254 8.43 0.85 -7.76
CA SER A 254 7.83 -0.20 -8.61
C SER A 254 7.78 -1.55 -7.90
N SER A 255 8.87 -1.90 -7.19
CA SER A 255 8.97 -3.13 -6.40
C SER A 255 7.98 -3.11 -5.23
N ALA A 256 7.95 -2.03 -4.44
CA ALA A 256 7.01 -1.84 -3.34
C ALA A 256 5.55 -1.95 -3.78
N SER A 257 5.20 -1.29 -4.88
CA SER A 257 3.85 -1.33 -5.47
C SER A 257 3.45 -2.76 -5.85
N SER A 258 4.36 -3.49 -6.52
CA SER A 258 4.12 -4.88 -6.92
C SER A 258 3.92 -5.82 -5.73
N LEU A 259 4.73 -5.65 -4.67
CA LEU A 259 4.63 -6.44 -3.44
C LEU A 259 3.30 -6.17 -2.71
N LEU A 260 2.90 -4.89 -2.63
CA LEU A 260 1.64 -4.46 -2.00
C LEU A 260 0.42 -4.99 -2.76
N VAL A 261 0.35 -4.77 -4.08
CA VAL A 261 -0.77 -5.23 -4.94
C VAL A 261 -0.98 -6.73 -4.81
N ARG A 262 0.08 -7.54 -4.94
CA ARG A 262 -0.06 -9.00 -4.83
C ARG A 262 -0.53 -9.43 -3.45
N THR A 263 0.00 -8.81 -2.39
CA THR A 263 -0.42 -9.13 -1.01
C THR A 263 -1.87 -8.72 -0.78
N ARG A 264 -2.29 -7.55 -1.27
CA ARG A 264 -3.68 -7.07 -1.19
C ARG A 264 -4.65 -8.05 -1.83
N ASP A 265 -4.35 -8.52 -3.04
CA ASP A 265 -5.23 -9.43 -3.78
C ASP A 265 -5.34 -10.80 -3.09
N GLU A 266 -4.25 -11.30 -2.52
CA GLU A 266 -4.23 -12.52 -1.72
C GLU A 266 -4.98 -12.34 -0.39
N VAL A 267 -4.86 -11.19 0.29
CA VAL A 267 -5.69 -10.86 1.46
C VAL A 267 -7.16 -10.83 1.09
N HIS A 268 -7.52 -10.17 0.00
CA HIS A 268 -8.90 -10.15 -0.48
C HIS A 268 -9.40 -11.58 -0.70
N THR A 269 -8.60 -12.43 -1.34
CA THR A 269 -8.93 -13.84 -1.58
C THR A 269 -9.11 -14.63 -0.29
N LEU A 270 -8.24 -14.44 0.71
CA LEU A 270 -8.30 -15.11 2.01
C LEU A 270 -9.52 -14.68 2.84
N PHE A 271 -9.92 -13.41 2.74
CA PHE A 271 -10.94 -12.83 3.63
C PHE A 271 -12.31 -12.61 2.98
N LYS A 272 -12.46 -12.71 1.66
CA LYS A 272 -13.74 -12.44 0.95
C LYS A 272 -14.94 -13.23 1.50
N GLU A 273 -14.73 -14.45 1.97
CA GLU A 273 -15.81 -15.30 2.53
C GLU A 273 -16.19 -14.91 3.96
N PHE A 274 -15.28 -14.26 4.67
CA PHE A 274 -15.49 -13.76 6.04
C PHE A 274 -15.83 -12.28 6.08
N ALA A 275 -15.73 -11.60 4.92
CA ALA A 275 -16.28 -10.28 4.73
C ALA A 275 -17.70 -10.32 5.27
N ARG A 276 -18.04 -9.38 6.15
CA ARG A 276 -19.46 -9.20 6.45
C ARG A 276 -20.17 -9.06 5.10
N PRO A 277 -21.31 -9.73 4.86
CA PRO A 277 -22.19 -9.24 3.83
C PRO A 277 -22.33 -7.73 4.10
N PRO A 278 -22.27 -6.86 3.07
CA PRO A 278 -22.64 -5.46 3.29
C PRO A 278 -23.91 -5.52 4.13
N ASN A 279 -23.89 -4.92 5.33
CA ASN A 279 -24.98 -5.05 6.30
C ASN A 279 -26.26 -5.10 5.49
N GLU A 280 -27.09 -6.15 5.64
CA GLU A 280 -28.40 -6.11 5.01
C GLU A 280 -28.94 -4.72 5.34
N PRO A 281 -29.22 -3.88 4.31
CA PRO A 281 -29.79 -2.58 4.58
C PRO A 281 -30.99 -2.89 5.45
N ASN A 282 -31.01 -2.27 6.63
CA ASN A 282 -32.07 -2.43 7.60
C ASN A 282 -33.38 -2.46 6.80
N THR A 283 -34.05 -3.62 6.77
CA THR A 283 -35.04 -3.92 5.71
C THR A 283 -36.33 -3.12 5.87
N GLU A 284 -36.36 -2.22 6.86
CA GLU A 284 -37.26 -1.07 6.96
C GLU A 284 -36.96 0.02 5.91
N GLY A 285 -35.92 -0.14 5.09
CA GLY A 285 -35.56 0.75 3.99
C GLY A 285 -35.66 0.12 2.60
N LYS A 286 -36.49 -0.93 2.39
CA LYS A 286 -36.74 -1.50 1.06
C LYS A 286 -37.52 -0.58 0.10
N GLU A 287 -37.80 0.64 0.51
CA GLU A 287 -38.15 1.76 -0.36
C GLU A 287 -37.29 2.96 0.04
N ARG A 288 -36.09 3.09 -0.55
CA ARG A 288 -35.39 4.37 -0.72
C ARG A 288 -34.27 4.17 -1.75
N VAL A 289 -34.63 4.27 -3.03
CA VAL A 289 -34.46 5.48 -3.84
C VAL A 289 -33.06 5.40 -4.48
N GLU A 290 -33.03 5.05 -5.78
CA GLU A 290 -32.15 5.77 -6.72
C GLU A 290 -32.08 7.18 -6.18
N ALA A 291 -30.93 7.75 -5.79
CA ALA A 291 -30.92 9.08 -5.19
C ALA A 291 -31.44 10.13 -6.21
N ASP A 292 -32.75 10.15 -6.41
CA ASP A 292 -33.57 11.26 -6.77
C ASP A 292 -33.20 12.27 -5.71
N VAL A 293 -32.39 13.22 -6.16
CA VAL A 293 -32.20 14.48 -5.49
C VAL A 293 -33.59 14.88 -4.97
N PRO A 294 -33.78 15.07 -3.66
CA PRO A 294 -35.09 15.44 -3.13
C PRO A 294 -35.63 16.58 -3.98
N ASP A 295 -36.88 16.45 -4.48
CA ASP A 295 -37.53 17.35 -5.43
C ASP A 295 -36.99 18.76 -5.22
N ALA A 296 -36.20 19.25 -6.19
CA ALA A 296 -35.39 20.46 -6.02
C ALA A 296 -36.25 21.66 -5.57
N ASN A 297 -37.57 21.58 -5.76
CA ASN A 297 -38.56 22.54 -5.31
C ASN A 297 -38.74 22.66 -3.78
N ALA A 298 -38.31 21.67 -2.99
CA ALA A 298 -38.47 21.66 -1.53
C ALA A 298 -37.39 22.43 -0.74
N LEU A 299 -36.22 22.71 -1.33
CA LEU A 299 -35.17 23.53 -0.70
C LEU A 299 -35.29 25.01 -1.11
N PRO A 300 -35.21 26.00 -0.20
CA PRO A 300 -35.08 27.40 -0.60
C PRO A 300 -33.77 27.64 -1.36
N VAL A 301 -33.78 28.56 -2.34
CA VAL A 301 -32.56 28.95 -3.06
C VAL A 301 -31.53 29.51 -2.07
N GLY A 302 -30.28 29.07 -2.20
CA GLY A 302 -29.16 29.42 -1.32
C GLY A 302 -29.00 28.54 -0.08
N HIS A 303 -29.85 27.52 0.11
CA HIS A 303 -29.73 26.56 1.22
C HIS A 303 -29.10 25.25 0.77
N SER A 304 -28.45 24.59 1.72
CA SER A 304 -27.77 23.31 1.55
C SER A 304 -28.38 22.26 2.47
N ILE A 305 -28.44 21.01 2.01
CA ILE A 305 -28.81 19.85 2.80
C ILE A 305 -27.69 18.81 2.73
N ASP A 306 -27.35 18.24 3.88
CA ASP A 306 -26.47 17.09 3.97
C ASP A 306 -27.30 15.80 3.86
N LEU A 307 -26.99 15.00 2.85
CA LEU A 307 -27.50 13.65 2.66
C LEU A 307 -26.41 12.67 3.12
N VAL A 308 -26.73 11.88 4.15
CA VAL A 308 -25.85 10.81 4.61
C VAL A 308 -26.10 9.59 3.74
N THR A 309 -25.19 9.33 2.79
CA THR A 309 -25.30 8.17 1.89
C THR A 309 -24.59 6.94 2.42
N THR A 310 -23.37 7.06 2.94
CA THR A 310 -22.59 5.91 3.44
C THR A 310 -21.77 6.28 4.67
N ASP A 311 -21.19 5.29 5.35
CA ASP A 311 -20.25 5.53 6.45
C ASP A 311 -19.02 6.36 6.03
N THR A 312 -18.70 6.37 4.73
CA THR A 312 -17.47 7.00 4.21
C THR A 312 -17.69 8.24 3.35
N ILE A 313 -18.90 8.45 2.83
CA ILE A 313 -19.22 9.57 1.93
C ILE A 313 -20.43 10.35 2.45
N ARG A 314 -20.23 11.65 2.63
CA ARG A 314 -21.28 12.64 2.88
C ARG A 314 -21.56 13.38 1.57
N ILE A 315 -22.83 13.60 1.24
CA ILE A 315 -23.20 14.40 0.07
C ILE A 315 -23.84 15.68 0.57
N GLU A 316 -23.36 16.81 0.08
CA GLU A 316 -23.99 18.11 0.29
C GLU A 316 -24.69 18.51 -1.01
N VAL A 317 -25.98 18.84 -0.93
CA VAL A 317 -26.77 19.36 -2.05
C VAL A 317 -27.15 20.80 -1.76
N THR A 318 -26.72 21.73 -2.60
CA THR A 318 -27.01 23.16 -2.48
C THR A 318 -27.90 23.62 -3.62
N ARG A 319 -29.08 24.18 -3.33
CA ARG A 319 -29.93 24.75 -4.38
C ARG A 319 -29.40 26.12 -4.79
N THR A 320 -28.82 26.23 -5.97
CA THR A 320 -28.22 27.49 -6.45
C THR A 320 -29.22 28.37 -7.19
N ARG A 321 -30.22 27.78 -7.85
CA ARG A 321 -31.33 28.49 -8.54
C ARG A 321 -32.64 27.71 -8.45
N SER A 322 -33.73 28.29 -8.93
CA SER A 322 -35.03 27.62 -8.99
C SER A 322 -34.99 26.29 -9.75
N ASN A 323 -34.09 26.14 -10.73
CA ASN A 323 -33.97 24.95 -11.58
C ASN A 323 -32.56 24.34 -11.57
N ALA A 324 -31.74 24.63 -10.55
CA ALA A 324 -30.36 24.14 -10.49
C ALA A 324 -29.90 23.82 -9.07
N VAL A 325 -29.14 22.74 -8.92
CA VAL A 325 -28.50 22.30 -7.69
C VAL A 325 -27.03 21.97 -7.92
N ASP A 326 -26.20 22.26 -6.92
CA ASP A 326 -24.82 21.79 -6.84
C ASP A 326 -24.77 20.61 -5.88
N VAL A 327 -24.07 19.55 -6.27
CA VAL A 327 -23.90 18.33 -5.47
C VAL A 327 -22.40 18.11 -5.24
N THR A 328 -21.98 18.10 -3.98
CA THR A 328 -20.60 17.88 -3.58
C THR A 328 -20.50 16.63 -2.70
N TYR A 329 -19.62 15.71 -3.07
CA TYR A 329 -19.33 14.49 -2.33
C TYR A 329 -18.08 14.75 -1.48
N TYR A 330 -18.19 14.49 -0.18
CA TYR A 330 -17.13 14.64 0.79
C TYR A 330 -16.70 13.28 1.34
N TYR A 331 -15.39 13.03 1.38
CA TYR A 331 -14.85 11.90 2.10
C TYR A 331 -14.88 12.18 3.60
N ARG A 332 -15.75 11.48 4.34
CA ARG A 332 -16.04 11.81 5.75
C ARG A 332 -14.81 11.87 6.68
N PRO A 333 -13.79 10.99 6.55
CA PRO A 333 -12.62 11.04 7.42
C PRO A 333 -11.75 12.30 7.28
N THR A 334 -11.62 12.87 6.09
CA THR A 334 -10.79 14.08 5.84
C THR A 334 -11.62 15.34 5.60
N ASN A 335 -12.92 15.18 5.33
CA ASN A 335 -13.84 16.21 4.87
C ASN A 335 -13.39 16.91 3.57
N GLU A 336 -12.58 16.25 2.75
CA GLU A 336 -12.18 16.73 1.43
C GLU A 336 -13.27 16.44 0.40
N ALA A 337 -13.47 17.38 -0.52
CA ALA A 337 -14.39 17.20 -1.64
C ALA A 337 -13.75 16.29 -2.69
N VAL A 338 -14.38 15.13 -2.93
CA VAL A 338 -13.89 14.09 -3.83
C VAL A 338 -14.66 14.02 -5.15
N LEU A 339 -15.81 14.69 -5.25
CA LEU A 339 -16.55 14.90 -6.49
C LEU A 339 -17.44 16.13 -6.36
N LYS A 340 -17.48 16.98 -7.39
CA LYS A 340 -18.38 18.12 -7.48
C LYS A 340 -19.07 18.14 -8.83
N ARG A 341 -20.40 18.26 -8.81
CA ARG A 341 -21.23 18.38 -10.02
C ARG A 341 -22.35 19.40 -9.83
N SER A 342 -22.93 19.85 -10.93
CA SER A 342 -24.19 20.61 -10.92
C SER A 342 -25.23 19.90 -11.78
N ASP A 343 -26.47 19.88 -11.31
CA ASP A 343 -27.62 19.35 -12.02
C ASP A 343 -28.59 20.51 -12.31
N SER A 344 -29.05 20.65 -13.56
CA SER A 344 -30.02 21.68 -13.94
C SER A 344 -31.05 21.18 -14.95
N GLU A 345 -32.30 21.64 -14.85
CA GLU A 345 -33.37 21.22 -15.76
C GLU A 345 -33.08 21.64 -17.21
N ASP A 346 -32.52 22.83 -17.42
CA ASP A 346 -32.22 23.37 -18.76
C ASP A 346 -30.86 22.92 -19.33
N GLY A 347 -29.93 22.49 -18.45
CA GLY A 347 -28.52 22.29 -18.80
C GLY A 347 -28.00 20.87 -18.60
N GLY A 348 -28.78 19.97 -18.00
CA GLY A 348 -28.36 18.62 -17.63
C GLY A 348 -27.36 18.59 -16.47
N THR A 349 -26.67 17.46 -16.32
CA THR A 349 -25.59 17.26 -15.33
C THR A 349 -24.25 17.69 -15.89
N VAL A 350 -23.52 18.51 -15.13
CA VAL A 350 -22.15 18.96 -15.43
C VAL A 350 -21.22 18.51 -14.31
N LEU A 351 -20.15 17.79 -14.67
CA LEU A 351 -19.08 17.44 -13.74
C LEU A 351 -18.09 18.61 -13.66
N HIS A 352 -17.82 19.12 -12.46
CA HIS A 352 -16.84 20.20 -12.26
C HIS A 352 -15.47 19.66 -11.87
N SER A 353 -15.46 18.66 -11.00
CA SER A 353 -14.24 18.01 -10.58
C SER A 353 -14.52 16.65 -9.99
N PHE A 354 -13.53 15.77 -10.04
CA PHE A 354 -13.53 14.53 -9.26
C PHE A 354 -12.10 14.09 -8.97
N ASP A 355 -11.93 13.39 -7.85
CA ASP A 355 -10.66 12.79 -7.48
C ASP A 355 -10.53 11.40 -8.12
N ALA A 356 -9.75 11.33 -9.21
CA ALA A 356 -9.49 10.08 -9.91
C ALA A 356 -8.73 9.02 -9.08
N THR A 357 -8.15 9.42 -7.94
CA THR A 357 -7.50 8.51 -6.98
C THR A 357 -8.48 7.99 -5.92
N PHE A 358 -9.57 8.73 -5.67
CA PHE A 358 -10.64 8.32 -4.77
C PHE A 358 -11.65 7.38 -5.42
N TRP A 359 -11.98 7.62 -6.69
CA TRP A 359 -13.00 6.87 -7.44
C TRP A 359 -12.38 5.76 -8.29
N THR A 360 -13.01 4.57 -8.28
CA THR A 360 -12.81 3.59 -9.35
C THR A 360 -13.52 4.09 -10.60
N VAL A 361 -12.76 4.55 -11.59
CA VAL A 361 -13.33 5.14 -12.80
C VAL A 361 -13.50 4.09 -13.90
N ILE A 362 -14.72 3.99 -14.41
CA ILE A 362 -15.08 3.06 -15.49
C ILE A 362 -15.54 3.87 -16.70
N VAL A 363 -14.95 3.63 -17.87
CA VAL A 363 -15.34 4.24 -19.14
C VAL A 363 -15.78 3.13 -20.09
N ASN A 364 -17.00 3.23 -20.64
CA ASN A 364 -17.54 2.24 -21.59
C ASN A 364 -17.51 0.78 -21.08
N GLY A 365 -17.65 0.59 -19.77
CA GLY A 365 -17.67 -0.73 -19.13
C GLY A 365 -16.30 -1.30 -18.77
N GLY A 366 -15.19 -0.61 -19.07
CA GLY A 366 -13.83 -1.00 -18.68
C GLY A 366 -13.15 0.04 -17.78
N PRO A 367 -12.03 -0.31 -17.11
CA PRO A 367 -11.23 0.65 -16.33
C PRO A 367 -10.77 1.84 -17.18
N ALA A 368 -10.82 3.05 -16.63
CA ALA A 368 -10.36 4.24 -17.33
C ALA A 368 -8.82 4.27 -17.47
N THR A 369 -8.34 4.81 -18.59
CA THR A 369 -6.91 5.13 -18.79
C THR A 369 -6.68 6.63 -18.65
N GLY A 370 -5.44 7.07 -18.37
CA GLY A 370 -5.12 8.50 -18.23
C GLY A 370 -5.57 9.34 -19.44
N ARG A 371 -5.33 8.84 -20.66
CA ARG A 371 -5.78 9.49 -21.91
C ARG A 371 -7.31 9.62 -21.99
N MET A 372 -8.08 8.67 -21.47
CA MET A 372 -9.55 8.74 -21.46
C MET A 372 -10.08 9.80 -20.50
N LEU A 373 -9.30 10.14 -19.47
CA LEU A 373 -9.67 11.14 -18.46
C LEU A 373 -9.23 12.56 -18.84
N GLU A 374 -8.35 12.72 -19.84
CA GLU A 374 -7.93 14.03 -20.33
C GLU A 374 -9.13 14.86 -20.84
N GLY A 375 -9.38 15.98 -20.16
CA GLY A 375 -10.48 16.89 -20.50
C GLY A 375 -11.87 16.31 -20.23
N ILE A 376 -12.00 15.26 -19.42
CA ILE A 376 -13.32 14.68 -19.12
C ILE A 376 -14.22 15.65 -18.34
N GLU A 377 -13.62 16.54 -17.54
CA GLU A 377 -14.30 17.59 -16.77
C GLU A 377 -14.82 18.73 -17.66
N THR A 378 -14.31 18.89 -18.87
CA THR A 378 -14.74 19.95 -19.81
C THR A 378 -15.78 19.46 -20.82
N LYS A 379 -16.05 18.14 -20.85
CA LYS A 379 -17.01 17.50 -21.76
C LYS A 379 -18.35 17.30 -21.05
N ARG A 380 -19.46 17.60 -21.73
CA ARG A 380 -20.80 17.20 -21.27
C ARG A 380 -20.98 15.71 -21.51
N LEU A 381 -20.77 14.89 -20.48
CA LEU A 381 -20.88 13.44 -20.55
C LEU A 381 -21.94 12.93 -19.57
N ALA A 382 -22.64 11.88 -19.97
CA ALA A 382 -23.47 11.12 -19.04
C ALA A 382 -22.57 10.28 -18.14
N PHE A 383 -22.68 10.49 -16.83
CA PHE A 383 -21.96 9.70 -15.84
C PHE A 383 -22.86 9.27 -14.69
N LYS A 384 -22.50 8.16 -14.05
CA LYS A 384 -23.18 7.61 -12.89
C LYS A 384 -22.21 7.55 -11.73
N VAL A 385 -22.65 8.03 -10.57
CA VAL A 385 -21.90 7.95 -9.31
C VAL A 385 -22.52 6.83 -8.48
N ASN A 386 -21.70 5.87 -8.05
CA ASN A 386 -22.07 4.89 -7.04
C ASN A 386 -21.21 5.12 -5.80
N ALA A 387 -21.79 5.77 -4.78
CA ALA A 387 -21.10 6.10 -3.55
C ALA A 387 -20.75 4.86 -2.70
N ASP A 388 -21.53 3.78 -2.79
CA ASP A 388 -21.29 2.54 -2.02
C ASP A 388 -20.05 1.81 -2.52
N THR A 389 -19.91 1.70 -3.84
CA THR A 389 -18.78 1.00 -4.49
C THR A 389 -17.65 1.95 -4.88
N ARG A 390 -17.77 3.24 -4.55
CA ARG A 390 -16.87 4.32 -5.01
C ARG A 390 -16.57 4.23 -6.50
N THR A 391 -17.61 4.00 -7.30
CA THR A 391 -17.47 3.84 -8.75
C THR A 391 -18.03 5.06 -9.46
N LEU A 392 -17.24 5.62 -10.37
CA LEU A 392 -17.64 6.68 -11.27
C LEU A 392 -17.65 6.13 -12.70
N SER A 393 -18.82 5.98 -13.30
CA SER A 393 -18.98 5.35 -14.62
C SER A 393 -19.34 6.39 -15.67
N PHE A 394 -18.57 6.45 -16.75
CA PHE A 394 -18.79 7.30 -17.92
C PHE A 394 -19.21 6.47 -19.13
N LYS A 395 -20.09 7.04 -19.96
CA LYS A 395 -20.40 6.52 -21.30
C LYS A 395 -19.93 7.54 -22.34
N MET A 396 -18.99 7.14 -23.19
CA MET A 396 -18.34 8.01 -24.18
C MET A 396 -18.50 7.41 -25.59
N GLU A 397 -18.74 8.24 -26.59
CA GLU A 397 -18.57 7.83 -27.99
C GLU A 397 -17.07 7.75 -28.27
N LEU A 398 -16.58 6.55 -28.62
CA LEU A 398 -15.20 6.36 -29.08
C LEU A 398 -15.11 6.85 -30.53
N ASP A 399 -14.14 7.71 -30.83
CA ASP A 399 -13.84 8.07 -32.21
C ASP A 399 -13.48 6.82 -33.01
N ALA A 400 -14.08 6.67 -34.20
CA ALA A 400 -14.06 5.45 -35.02
C ALA A 400 -12.68 5.03 -35.58
N THR A 401 -11.59 5.61 -35.09
CA THR A 401 -10.21 5.25 -35.46
C THR A 401 -9.55 4.22 -34.55
N GLU A 402 -10.18 3.80 -33.45
CA GLU A 402 -9.54 2.96 -32.42
C GLU A 402 -10.03 1.49 -32.35
N ALA A 403 -10.49 0.92 -33.46
CA ALA A 403 -10.71 -0.52 -33.58
C ALA A 403 -9.50 -1.23 -34.21
N THR A 404 -8.31 -1.04 -33.65
CA THR A 404 -7.20 -1.98 -33.91
C THR A 404 -6.36 -2.15 -32.64
N PRO A 405 -6.31 -3.34 -32.03
CA PRO A 405 -5.47 -3.57 -30.86
C PRO A 405 -4.00 -3.78 -31.28
N PRO A 406 -3.02 -3.34 -30.46
CA PRO A 406 -1.69 -3.92 -30.48
C PRO A 406 -1.67 -5.33 -29.87
#